data_AF-A0A354IS48-F1
#
_entry.id   AF-A0A354IS48-F1
#
_cell.length_a   1.000
_cell.length_b   1.000
_cell.length_c   1.000
_cell.angle_alpha   90.00
_cell.angle_beta   90.00
_cell.angle_gamma   90.00
#
_symmetry.space_group_name_H-M   'P 1'
#
loop_
_entity.id
_entity.type
_entity.pdbx_description
1 polymer ?
#
loop_
_entity_poly.entity_id
_entity_poly.type
_entity_poly.pdbx_seq_one_letter_code
_entity_poly.pdbx_strand_id
1 'polypeptide(L)'
;MRTNVTMSIAMVMALLLAWQHVHGGVPAHHLLADPGLPTVSNWWGLLTLPLLAWFLLGRIEARRKADPAFAPRIMAAFGGALLYGAALAALFTAGYTSVTDSMALAIFVLALFLPVYRAEYVLGFVLGMTWSFGAILPMIAAAIFAGAGAAIHLGVRFVYARMLMLRR
;
A
#
# COMPACT_ATOMS: atom_id res chain seq x y z
N MET A 1 0.37 20.62 -1.47
CA MET A 1 -0.10 19.53 -2.35
C MET A 1 -0.75 18.42 -1.53
N ARG A 2 -0.15 18.02 -0.41
CA ARG A 2 -0.66 17.02 0.55
C ARG A 2 -2.14 17.14 0.88
N THR A 3 -2.59 18.29 1.37
CA THR A 3 -3.99 18.46 1.81
C THR A 3 -4.97 18.26 0.66
N ASN A 4 -4.71 18.87 -0.49
CA ASN A 4 -5.58 18.76 -1.67
C ASN A 4 -5.69 17.30 -2.13
N VAL A 5 -4.55 16.58 -2.25
CA VAL A 5 -4.57 15.15 -2.64
C VAL A 5 -5.29 14.30 -1.59
N THR A 6 -5.10 14.59 -0.30
CA THR A 6 -5.81 13.90 0.78
C THR A 6 -7.32 14.12 0.69
N MET A 7 -7.75 15.36 0.43
CA MET A 7 -9.16 15.70 0.23
C MET A 7 -9.74 14.99 -0.99
N SER A 8 -8.99 14.91 -2.10
CA SER A 8 -9.40 14.13 -3.27
C SER A 8 -9.58 12.65 -2.95
N ILE A 9 -8.63 12.03 -2.22
CA ILE A 9 -8.75 10.64 -1.78
C ILE A 9 -9.97 10.45 -0.87
N ALA A 10 -10.18 11.35 0.08
CA ALA A 10 -11.34 11.32 0.98
C ALA A 10 -12.67 11.43 0.21
N MET A 11 -12.74 12.34 -0.76
CA MET A 11 -13.92 12.54 -1.60
C MET A 11 -14.21 11.31 -2.46
N VAL A 12 -13.19 10.73 -3.09
CA VAL A 12 -13.34 9.48 -3.87
C VAL A 12 -13.84 8.34 -2.97
N MET A 13 -13.28 8.19 -1.76
CA MET A 13 -13.74 7.19 -0.80
C MET A 13 -15.19 7.44 -0.36
N ALA A 14 -15.57 8.69 -0.10
CA ALA A 14 -16.94 9.04 0.25
C ALA A 14 -17.93 8.71 -0.87
N LEU A 15 -17.58 9.03 -2.13
CA LEU A 15 -18.40 8.71 -3.30
C LEU A 15 -18.54 7.20 -3.50
N LEU A 16 -17.44 6.44 -3.32
CA LEU A 16 -17.47 4.98 -3.37
C LEU A 16 -18.40 4.39 -2.31
N LEU A 17 -18.27 4.83 -1.06
CA LEU A 17 -19.10 4.34 0.04
C LEU A 17 -20.57 4.74 -0.13
N ALA A 18 -20.85 5.95 -0.62
CA ALA A 18 -22.20 6.39 -0.93
C ALA A 18 -22.82 5.52 -2.03
N TRP A 19 -22.06 5.22 -3.08
CA TRP A 19 -22.48 4.29 -4.14
C TRP A 19 -22.79 2.90 -3.56
N GLN A 20 -21.90 2.34 -2.74
CA GLN A 20 -22.11 1.04 -2.09
C GLN A 20 -23.34 1.06 -1.18
N HIS A 21 -23.53 2.12 -0.41
CA HIS A 21 -24.67 2.26 0.49
C HIS A 21 -26.01 2.18 -0.25
N VAL A 22 -26.12 2.79 -1.44
CA VAL A 22 -27.35 2.77 -2.24
C VAL A 22 -27.46 1.58 -3.21
N HIS A 23 -26.40 0.78 -3.38
CA HIS A 23 -26.36 -0.41 -4.27
C HIS A 23 -26.03 -1.71 -3.52
N GLY A 24 -26.70 -1.97 -2.40
CA GLY A 24 -26.60 -3.24 -1.67
C GLY A 24 -25.88 -3.19 -0.33
N GLY A 25 -25.52 -1.99 0.13
CA GLY A 25 -24.91 -1.76 1.45
C GLY A 25 -23.38 -1.69 1.40
N VAL A 26 -22.81 -1.09 2.44
CA VAL A 26 -21.35 -0.98 2.58
C VAL A 26 -20.79 -2.32 3.05
N PRO A 27 -19.88 -2.97 2.28
CA PRO A 27 -19.36 -4.28 2.63
C PRO A 27 -18.59 -4.29 3.94
N ALA A 28 -18.54 -5.47 4.55
CA ALA A 28 -17.60 -5.80 5.62
C ALA A 28 -16.84 -7.07 5.23
N HIS A 29 -15.52 -7.04 5.39
CA HIS A 29 -14.65 -8.15 5.02
C HIS A 29 -14.17 -8.89 6.27
N HIS A 30 -14.29 -10.22 6.26
CA HIS A 30 -13.63 -11.06 7.24
C HIS A 30 -12.11 -10.94 7.11
N LEU A 31 -11.40 -10.88 8.23
CA LEU A 31 -9.94 -10.92 8.22
C LEU A 31 -9.47 -12.25 7.61
N LEU A 32 -8.41 -12.17 6.78
CA LEU A 32 -7.80 -13.34 6.11
C LEU A 32 -8.77 -14.20 5.28
N ALA A 33 -9.91 -13.64 4.87
CA ALA A 33 -10.99 -14.39 4.22
C ALA A 33 -11.51 -15.59 5.04
N ASP A 34 -11.35 -15.55 6.38
CA ASP A 34 -11.81 -16.60 7.30
C ASP A 34 -13.11 -16.17 8.00
N PRO A 35 -14.24 -16.86 7.76
CA PRO A 35 -15.52 -16.57 8.41
C PRO A 35 -15.50 -16.63 9.94
N GLY A 36 -14.54 -17.36 10.53
CA GLY A 36 -14.35 -17.45 11.98
C GLY A 36 -13.68 -16.22 12.60
N LEU A 37 -13.12 -15.32 11.80
CA LEU A 37 -12.48 -14.09 12.25
C LEU A 37 -13.41 -12.86 12.17
N PRO A 38 -13.16 -11.82 12.98
CA PRO A 38 -13.95 -10.59 12.96
C PRO A 38 -14.03 -9.96 11.56
N THR A 39 -15.19 -9.37 11.25
CA THR A 39 -15.36 -8.56 10.04
C THR A 39 -14.98 -7.11 10.30
N VAL A 40 -14.48 -6.46 9.26
CA VAL A 40 -14.17 -5.03 9.26
C VAL A 40 -14.98 -4.35 8.17
N SER A 41 -15.81 -3.38 8.56
CA SER A 41 -16.61 -2.60 7.62
C SER A 41 -15.78 -1.58 6.85
N ASN A 42 -16.11 -1.41 5.57
CA ASN A 42 -15.49 -0.41 4.70
C ASN A 42 -15.76 1.03 5.11
N TRP A 43 -16.76 1.27 5.96
CA TRP A 43 -17.05 2.60 6.52
C TRP A 43 -15.84 3.27 7.17
N TRP A 44 -15.01 2.47 7.85
CA TRP A 44 -13.78 2.99 8.46
C TRP A 44 -12.84 3.64 7.47
N GLY A 45 -12.89 3.24 6.19
CA GLY A 45 -12.09 3.82 5.13
C GLY A 45 -12.28 5.33 4.97
N LEU A 46 -13.46 5.87 5.31
CA LEU A 46 -13.72 7.32 5.27
C LEU A 46 -12.82 8.10 6.23
N LEU A 47 -12.43 7.50 7.36
CA LEU A 47 -11.53 8.09 8.34
C LEU A 47 -10.09 7.62 8.12
N THR A 48 -9.87 6.31 7.99
CA THR A 48 -8.53 5.74 8.03
C THR A 48 -7.72 6.03 6.77
N LEU A 49 -8.36 6.02 5.59
CA LEU A 49 -7.65 6.22 4.33
C LEU A 49 -7.12 7.66 4.19
N PRO A 50 -7.90 8.72 4.49
CA PRO A 50 -7.38 10.08 4.46
C PRO A 50 -6.28 10.32 5.51
N LEU A 51 -6.39 9.75 6.71
CA LEU A 51 -5.35 9.86 7.73
C LEU A 51 -4.03 9.23 7.28
N LEU A 52 -4.10 8.02 6.73
CA LEU A 52 -2.93 7.35 6.15
C LEU A 52 -2.35 8.17 5.00
N ALA A 53 -3.19 8.61 4.06
CA ALA A 53 -2.77 9.40 2.91
C ALA A 53 -2.06 10.68 3.34
N TRP A 54 -2.62 11.43 4.29
CA TRP A 54 -2.01 12.64 4.83
C TRP A 54 -0.63 12.38 5.43
N PHE A 55 -0.51 11.33 6.25
CA PHE A 55 0.75 10.94 6.86
C PHE A 55 1.81 10.57 5.80
N LEU A 56 1.47 9.67 4.88
CA LEU A 56 2.39 9.19 3.84
C LEU A 56 2.78 10.30 2.86
N LEU A 57 1.83 11.13 2.42
CA LEU A 57 2.09 12.28 1.57
C LEU A 57 3.02 13.30 2.25
N GLY A 58 2.91 13.49 3.57
CA GLY A 58 3.85 14.32 4.32
C GLY A 58 5.30 13.80 4.24
N ARG A 59 5.48 12.48 4.32
CA ARG A 59 6.80 11.84 4.17
C ARG A 59 7.32 11.95 2.74
N ILE A 60 6.44 11.82 1.74
CA ILE A 60 6.78 11.98 0.32
C ILE A 60 7.20 13.43 0.03
N GLU A 61 6.44 14.42 0.49
CA GLU A 61 6.76 15.84 0.32
C GLU A 61 8.09 16.20 0.99
N ALA A 62 8.35 15.71 2.20
CA ALA A 62 9.62 15.95 2.88
C ALA A 62 10.82 15.43 2.07
N ARG A 63 10.72 14.22 1.52
CA ARG A 63 11.77 13.63 0.69
C ARG A 63 11.95 14.35 -0.64
N ARG A 64 10.84 14.76 -1.28
CA ARG A 64 10.89 15.55 -2.52
C ARG A 64 11.52 16.92 -2.30
N LYS A 65 11.28 17.56 -1.15
CA LYS A 65 11.92 18.83 -0.79
C LYS A 65 13.41 18.68 -0.54
N ALA A 66 13.81 17.60 0.13
CA ALA A 66 15.22 17.30 0.36
C ALA A 66 15.98 16.99 -0.93
N ASP A 67 15.33 16.33 -1.89
CA ASP A 67 15.92 16.07 -3.19
C ASP A 67 14.88 16.09 -4.33
N PRO A 68 14.71 17.23 -5.01
CA PRO A 68 13.75 17.40 -6.09
C PRO A 68 13.99 16.48 -7.29
N ALA A 69 15.25 16.08 -7.54
CA ALA A 69 15.60 15.24 -8.68
C ALA A 69 14.97 13.83 -8.58
N PHE A 70 14.54 13.42 -7.38
CA PHE A 70 13.87 12.14 -7.16
C PHE A 70 12.37 12.14 -7.46
N ALA A 71 11.77 13.28 -7.82
CA ALA A 71 10.33 13.36 -8.07
C ALA A 71 9.81 12.35 -9.11
N PRO A 72 10.45 12.15 -10.29
CA PRO A 72 10.00 11.15 -11.27
C PRO A 72 10.05 9.72 -10.71
N ARG A 73 11.08 9.42 -9.90
CA ARG A 73 11.23 8.09 -9.28
C ARG A 73 10.16 7.83 -8.22
N ILE A 74 9.76 8.85 -7.48
CA ILE A 74 8.64 8.76 -6.52
C ILE A 74 7.34 8.45 -7.27
N MET A 75 7.08 9.13 -8.39
CA MET A 75 5.88 8.88 -9.20
C MET A 75 5.88 7.49 -9.84
N ALA A 76 7.01 7.04 -10.37
CA ALA A 76 7.16 5.69 -10.91
C ALA A 76 6.95 4.61 -9.84
N ALA A 77 7.50 4.80 -8.64
CA ALA A 77 7.31 3.89 -7.51
C ALA A 77 5.84 3.84 -7.06
N PHE A 78 5.19 5.00 -6.93
CA PHE A 78 3.76 5.09 -6.61
C PHE A 78 2.91 4.39 -7.67
N GLY A 79 3.13 4.71 -8.95
CA GLY A 79 2.38 4.13 -10.08
C GLY A 79 2.58 2.62 -10.18
N GLY A 80 3.82 2.14 -10.02
CA GLY A 80 4.13 0.71 -10.00
C GLY A 80 3.41 -0.01 -8.86
N ALA A 81 3.43 0.53 -7.64
CA ALA A 81 2.74 -0.06 -6.51
C ALA A 81 1.21 -0.01 -6.65
N LEU A 82 0.67 1.06 -7.24
CA LEU A 82 -0.75 1.22 -7.54
C LEU A 82 -1.23 0.13 -8.52
N LEU A 83 -0.52 -0.02 -9.64
CA LEU A 83 -0.83 -1.05 -10.63
C LEU A 83 -0.67 -2.45 -10.06
N TYR A 84 0.37 -2.67 -9.25
CA TYR A 84 0.60 -3.94 -8.59
C TYR A 84 -0.54 -4.32 -7.63
N GLY A 85 -0.95 -3.39 -6.77
CA GLY A 85 -2.08 -3.58 -5.86
C GLY A 85 -3.39 -3.81 -6.63
N ALA A 86 -3.66 -3.00 -7.66
CA ALA A 86 -4.86 -3.17 -8.49
C ALA A 86 -4.89 -4.52 -9.21
N ALA A 87 -3.76 -4.97 -9.76
CA ALA A 87 -3.64 -6.29 -10.39
C ALA A 87 -3.86 -7.43 -9.40
N LEU A 88 -3.24 -7.35 -8.22
CA LEU A 88 -3.44 -8.33 -7.15
C LEU A 88 -4.92 -8.39 -6.75
N ALA A 89 -5.55 -7.24 -6.54
CA ALA A 89 -6.96 -7.15 -6.21
C ALA A 89 -7.87 -7.73 -7.29
N ALA A 90 -7.62 -7.41 -8.56
CA ALA A 90 -8.40 -7.93 -9.68
C ALA A 90 -8.29 -9.46 -9.79
N LEU A 91 -7.07 -10.00 -9.67
CA LEU A 91 -6.82 -11.44 -9.73
C LEU A 91 -7.43 -12.19 -8.55
N PHE A 92 -7.40 -11.60 -7.36
CA PHE A 92 -8.04 -12.18 -6.18
C PHE A 92 -9.56 -12.25 -6.38
N THR A 93 -10.18 -11.15 -6.81
CA THR A 93 -11.62 -11.11 -7.09
C THR A 93 -12.01 -12.09 -8.21
N ALA A 94 -11.12 -12.35 -9.15
CA ALA A 94 -11.32 -13.35 -10.21
C ALA A 94 -11.05 -14.81 -9.75
N GLY A 95 -10.64 -15.04 -8.50
CA GLY A 95 -10.44 -16.37 -7.93
C GLY A 95 -9.07 -17.00 -8.19
N TYR A 96 -8.11 -16.26 -8.73
CA TYR A 96 -6.75 -16.76 -9.00
C TYR A 96 -5.84 -16.73 -7.76
N THR A 97 -6.25 -17.45 -6.70
CA THR A 97 -5.61 -17.40 -5.37
C THR A 97 -4.12 -17.78 -5.40
N SER A 98 -3.73 -18.81 -6.16
CA SER A 98 -2.33 -19.24 -6.28
C SER A 98 -1.42 -18.14 -6.87
N VAL A 99 -1.96 -17.36 -7.82
CA VAL A 99 -1.23 -16.24 -8.43
C VAL A 99 -1.10 -15.10 -7.43
N THR A 100 -2.18 -14.76 -6.71
CA THR A 100 -2.14 -13.68 -5.72
C THR A 100 -1.25 -14.00 -4.53
N ASP A 101 -1.16 -15.25 -4.11
CA ASP A 101 -0.23 -15.71 -3.07
C ASP A 101 1.22 -15.54 -3.54
N SER A 102 1.49 -15.96 -4.77
CA SER A 102 2.81 -15.80 -5.40
C SER A 102 3.19 -14.32 -5.53
N MET A 103 2.22 -13.45 -5.87
CA MET A 103 2.42 -12.00 -5.89
C MET A 103 2.75 -11.48 -4.48
N ALA A 104 1.93 -11.77 -3.47
CA ALA A 104 2.18 -11.33 -2.11
C ALA A 104 3.61 -11.71 -1.63
N LEU A 105 4.08 -12.93 -1.93
CA LEU A 105 5.43 -13.37 -1.63
C LEU A 105 6.51 -12.66 -2.47
N ALA A 106 6.23 -12.37 -3.74
CA ALA A 106 7.16 -11.66 -4.62
C ALA A 106 7.51 -10.26 -4.10
N ILE A 107 6.67 -9.62 -3.28
CA ILE A 107 6.99 -8.34 -2.64
C ILE A 107 8.27 -8.45 -1.79
N PHE A 108 8.51 -9.57 -1.10
CA PHE A 108 9.70 -9.77 -0.30
C PHE A 108 10.96 -9.97 -1.15
N VAL A 109 10.82 -10.62 -2.31
CA VAL A 109 11.90 -10.73 -3.31
C VAL A 109 12.21 -9.35 -3.89
N LEU A 110 11.17 -8.58 -4.24
CA LEU A 110 11.34 -7.20 -4.72
C LEU A 110 12.00 -6.31 -3.66
N ALA A 111 11.75 -6.56 -2.36
CA ALA A 111 12.36 -5.81 -1.26
C ALA A 111 13.90 -5.92 -1.23
N LEU A 112 14.50 -6.97 -1.81
CA LEU A 112 15.95 -7.08 -1.95
C LEU A 112 16.54 -5.92 -2.79
N PHE A 113 15.79 -5.46 -3.79
CA PHE A 113 16.26 -4.50 -4.79
C PHE A 113 15.58 -3.13 -4.65
N LEU A 114 14.31 -3.13 -4.29
CA LEU A 114 13.46 -1.95 -4.20
C LEU A 114 13.12 -1.63 -2.74
N PRO A 115 13.15 -0.35 -2.33
CA PRO A 115 12.76 0.06 -0.99
C PRO A 115 11.23 0.11 -0.85
N VAL A 116 10.57 -1.04 -0.94
CA VAL A 116 9.09 -1.21 -0.93
C VAL A 116 8.42 -0.69 0.34
N TYR A 117 9.18 -0.50 1.42
CA TYR A 117 8.73 0.10 2.67
C TYR A 117 8.50 1.61 2.62
N ARG A 118 8.90 2.27 1.52
CA ARG A 118 8.75 3.72 1.39
C ARG A 118 7.29 4.12 1.17
N ALA A 119 6.98 5.32 1.64
CA ALA A 119 5.62 5.86 1.67
C ALA A 119 4.91 5.86 0.30
N GLU A 120 5.63 6.12 -0.78
CA GLU A 120 5.08 6.09 -2.14
C GLU A 120 4.60 4.70 -2.58
N TYR A 121 5.30 3.63 -2.18
CA TYR A 121 4.88 2.25 -2.46
C TYR A 121 3.67 1.86 -1.60
N VAL A 122 3.71 2.17 -0.30
CA VAL A 122 2.62 1.88 0.63
C VAL A 122 1.33 2.57 0.18
N LEU A 123 1.41 3.87 -0.14
CA LEU A 123 0.24 4.64 -0.58
C LEU A 123 -0.32 4.10 -1.90
N GLY A 124 0.53 3.83 -2.89
CA GLY A 124 0.11 3.27 -4.17
C GLY A 124 -0.59 1.93 -4.01
N PHE A 125 0.03 1.00 -3.28
CA PHE A 125 -0.52 -0.33 -3.03
C PHE A 125 -1.89 -0.27 -2.32
N VAL A 126 -2.01 0.50 -1.24
CA VAL A 126 -3.27 0.64 -0.49
C VAL A 126 -4.39 1.18 -1.40
N LEU A 127 -4.11 2.24 -2.16
CA LEU A 127 -5.10 2.81 -3.08
C LEU A 127 -5.52 1.82 -4.17
N GLY A 128 -4.59 1.05 -4.73
CA GLY A 128 -4.86 0.07 -5.77
C GLY A 128 -5.76 -1.07 -5.30
N MET A 129 -5.65 -1.43 -4.02
CA MET A 129 -6.43 -2.50 -3.41
C MET A 129 -7.78 -2.02 -2.84
N THR A 130 -7.97 -0.71 -2.66
CA THR A 130 -9.10 -0.15 -1.89
C THR A 130 -10.46 -0.47 -2.50
N TRP A 131 -10.57 -0.54 -3.82
CA TRP A 131 -11.84 -0.83 -4.48
C TRP A 131 -12.39 -2.22 -4.12
N SER A 132 -11.53 -3.26 -4.11
CA SER A 132 -11.96 -4.64 -3.87
C SER A 132 -12.05 -5.02 -2.40
N PHE A 133 -11.18 -4.47 -1.55
CA PHE A 133 -11.03 -4.91 -0.15
C PHE A 133 -11.34 -3.83 0.89
N GLY A 134 -11.77 -2.66 0.45
CA GLY A 134 -11.84 -1.47 1.29
C GLY A 134 -10.46 -1.01 1.75
N ALA A 135 -10.42 -0.10 2.73
CA ALA A 135 -9.16 0.52 3.12
C ALA A 135 -8.37 -0.29 4.16
N ILE A 136 -9.03 -0.87 5.17
CA ILE A 136 -8.35 -1.45 6.35
C ILE A 136 -7.51 -2.67 6.00
N LEU A 137 -8.07 -3.64 5.28
CA LEU A 137 -7.33 -4.87 4.94
C LEU A 137 -6.04 -4.55 4.17
N PRO A 138 -6.08 -3.72 3.11
CA PRO A 138 -4.87 -3.29 2.43
C PRO A 138 -3.90 -2.51 3.30
N MET A 139 -4.37 -1.69 4.25
CA MET A 139 -3.47 -0.99 5.17
C MET A 139 -2.71 -1.95 6.09
N ILE A 140 -3.39 -2.96 6.62
CA ILE A 140 -2.75 -4.00 7.45
C ILE A 140 -1.72 -4.75 6.62
N ALA A 141 -2.10 -5.22 5.43
CA ALA A 141 -1.20 -5.92 4.52
C ALA A 141 0.02 -5.05 4.15
N ALA A 142 -0.21 -3.79 3.79
CA ALA A 142 0.85 -2.85 3.45
C ALA A 142 1.79 -2.57 4.63
N ALA A 143 1.28 -2.50 5.86
CA ALA A 143 2.10 -2.33 7.05
C ALA A 143 3.02 -3.55 7.27
N ILE A 144 2.49 -4.77 7.12
CA ILE A 144 3.28 -6.01 7.22
C ILE A 144 4.35 -6.04 6.11
N PHE A 145 3.96 -5.80 4.86
CA PHE A 145 4.87 -5.79 3.72
C PHE A 145 5.94 -4.71 3.84
N ALA A 146 5.59 -3.51 4.32
CA ALA A 146 6.55 -2.45 4.55
C ALA A 146 7.50 -2.79 5.70
N GLY A 147 7.01 -3.36 6.80
CA GLY A 147 7.85 -3.76 7.93
C GLY A 147 8.88 -4.83 7.54
N ALA A 148 8.41 -5.94 6.95
CA ALA A 148 9.28 -7.00 6.46
C ALA A 148 10.19 -6.53 5.32
N GLY A 149 9.66 -5.74 4.38
CA GLY A 149 10.44 -5.16 3.29
C GLY A 149 11.53 -4.19 3.78
N ALA A 150 11.29 -3.44 4.86
CA ALA A 150 12.32 -2.61 5.50
C ALA A 150 13.42 -3.47 6.12
N ALA A 151 13.05 -4.52 6.87
CA ALA A 151 14.01 -5.45 7.46
C ALA A 151 14.91 -6.09 6.39
N ILE A 152 14.32 -6.57 5.29
CA ILE A 152 15.04 -7.16 4.16
C ILE A 152 15.97 -6.12 3.50
N HIS A 153 15.40 -5.00 3.06
CA HIS A 153 16.14 -4.02 2.26
C HIS A 153 17.29 -3.36 3.03
N LEU A 154 17.03 -3.00 4.29
CA LEU A 154 18.03 -2.37 5.16
C LEU A 154 19.06 -3.40 5.63
N GLY A 155 18.64 -4.62 5.94
CA GLY A 155 19.53 -5.71 6.34
C GLY A 155 20.55 -6.05 5.25
N VAL A 156 20.10 -6.24 4.01
CA VAL A 156 21.00 -6.50 2.86
C VAL A 156 22.02 -5.38 2.69
N ARG A 157 21.58 -4.12 2.74
CA ARG A 157 22.48 -2.96 2.61
C ARG A 157 23.47 -2.86 3.75
N PHE A 158 23.04 -3.15 4.98
CA PHE A 158 23.91 -3.17 6.14
C PHE A 158 25.02 -4.23 6.00
N VAL A 159 24.66 -5.45 5.62
CA VAL A 159 25.61 -6.54 5.38
C VAL A 159 26.59 -6.17 4.27
N TYR A 160 26.09 -5.66 3.15
CA TYR A 160 26.92 -5.22 2.02
C TYR A 160 27.90 -4.11 2.43
N ALA A 161 27.43 -3.09 3.15
CA ALA A 161 28.29 -2.01 3.64
C ALA A 161 29.37 -2.53 4.61
N ARG A 162 29.02 -3.46 5.50
CA ARG A 162 29.97 -4.08 6.43
C ARG A 162 31.03 -4.90 5.70
N MET A 163 30.65 -5.68 4.68
CA MET A 163 31.59 -6.45 3.86
C MET A 163 32.58 -5.54 3.12
N LEU A 164 32.13 -4.40 2.60
CA LEU A 164 33.01 -3.43 1.94
C LEU A 164 34.01 -2.78 2.90
N MET A 165 33.62 -2.52 4.16
CA MET A 165 34.54 -1.99 5.18
C MET A 165 35.61 -2.99 5.57
N LEU A 166 35.29 -4.28 5.67
CA LEU A 166 36.25 -5.34 6.02
C LEU A 166 37.25 -5.68 4.90
N ARG A 167 36.97 -5.25 3.66
CA ARG A 167 37.87 -5.41 2.51
C ARG A 167 38.87 -4.26 2.34
N ARG A 168 38.77 -3.21 3.14
CA ARG A 168 39.70 -2.08 3.18
C ARG A 168 40.67 -2.24 4.33
#